data_AF-A0A4S3LSJ1-F1
#
_entry.id   AF-A0A4S3LSJ1-F1
#
_cell.length_a   1.000
_cell.length_b   1.000
_cell.length_c   1.000
_cell.angle_alpha   90.00
_cell.angle_beta   90.00
_cell.angle_gamma   90.00
#
_symmetry.space_group_name_H-M   'P 1'
#
loop_
_entity.id
_entity.type
_entity.pdbx_description
1 polymer ?
#
loop_
_entity_poly.entity_id
_entity_poly.type
_entity_poly.pdbx_seq_one_letter_code
_entity_poly.pdbx_strand_id
1 'polypeptide(L)'
;MAITKPPRKTNEVNAKLDAFIEGAPDGQSAKKKGVIKGKKQQITLTITPDILDQLDQKAEDLGLSRAALINIGIRHVLNEGAMIGGKKD
;
A
#
# COMPACT_ATOMS: atom_id res chain seq x y z
N MET A 1 13.05 -42.65 15.14
CA MET A 1 12.58 -42.18 13.80
C MET A 1 12.62 -40.66 13.80
N ALA A 2 13.35 -40.04 12.87
CA ALA A 2 13.50 -38.59 12.82
C ALA A 2 12.51 -37.99 11.81
N ILE A 3 11.70 -37.01 12.25
CA ILE A 3 10.76 -36.28 11.39
C ILE A 3 11.54 -35.15 10.74
N THR A 4 11.81 -35.25 9.44
CA THR A 4 12.44 -34.19 8.65
C THR A 4 11.39 -33.18 8.20
N LYS A 5 11.68 -31.88 8.39
CA LYS A 5 10.79 -30.80 7.93
C LYS A 5 10.85 -30.70 6.40
N PRO A 6 9.72 -30.53 5.71
CA PRO A 6 9.71 -30.40 4.26
C PRO A 6 10.44 -29.12 3.82
N PRO A 7 11.13 -29.16 2.66
CA PRO A 7 11.86 -28.02 2.14
C PRO A 7 10.90 -26.86 1.86
N ARG A 8 11.24 -25.66 2.34
CA ARG A 8 10.48 -24.44 2.04
C ARG A 8 10.57 -24.18 0.53
N LYS A 9 9.41 -24.05 -0.13
CA LYS A 9 9.35 -23.66 -1.54
C LYS A 9 9.98 -22.27 -1.69
N THR A 10 11.03 -22.18 -2.49
CA THR A 10 11.74 -20.94 -2.85
C THR A 10 10.82 -20.03 -3.68
N ASN A 11 11.01 -18.71 -3.56
CA ASN A 11 10.23 -17.68 -4.26
C ASN A 11 10.12 -17.90 -5.78
N GLU A 12 11.12 -18.53 -6.39
CA GLU A 12 11.15 -18.83 -7.82
C GLU A 12 10.07 -19.83 -8.28
N VAL A 13 9.72 -20.79 -7.42
CA VAL A 13 8.66 -21.78 -7.72
C VAL A 13 7.29 -21.10 -7.70
N ASN A 14 7.09 -20.13 -6.79
CA ASN A 14 5.86 -19.34 -6.76
C ASN A 14 5.76 -18.41 -7.97
N ALA A 15 6.86 -17.76 -8.36
CA ALA A 15 6.88 -16.90 -9.55
C ALA A 15 6.55 -17.65 -10.85
N LYS A 16 7.06 -18.87 -11.03
CA LYS A 16 6.72 -19.72 -12.19
C LYS A 16 5.27 -20.19 -12.18
N LEU A 17 4.71 -20.43 -11.00
CA LEU A 17 3.31 -20.83 -10.84
C LEU A 17 2.36 -19.66 -11.12
N ASP A 18 2.70 -18.47 -10.63
CA ASP A 18 1.93 -17.25 -10.88
C ASP A 18 1.93 -16.92 -12.38
N ALA A 19 3.08 -17.01 -13.06
CA ALA A 19 3.18 -16.80 -14.51
C ALA A 19 2.35 -17.81 -15.33
N PHE A 20 2.24 -19.06 -14.88
CA PHE A 20 1.40 -20.07 -15.52
C PHE A 20 -0.09 -19.77 -15.36
N ILE A 21 -0.51 -19.32 -14.17
CA ILE A 21 -1.90 -18.94 -13.89
C ILE A 21 -2.30 -17.66 -14.64
N GLU A 22 -1.40 -16.69 -14.74
CA GLU A 22 -1.62 -15.41 -15.45
C GLU A 22 -1.65 -15.58 -16.99
N GLY A 23 -1.07 -16.65 -17.53
CA GLY A 23 -1.05 -16.94 -18.97
C GLY A 23 -2.38 -17.46 -19.54
N ALA A 24 -3.36 -17.77 -18.70
CA ALA A 24 -4.68 -18.20 -19.13
C ALA A 24 -5.52 -16.99 -19.63
N PRO A 25 -6.40 -17.15 -20.64
CA PRO A 25 -7.20 -16.06 -21.19
C PRO A 25 -8.19 -15.43 -20.18
N ASP A 26 -8.52 -16.14 -19.11
CA ASP A 26 -9.30 -15.71 -17.94
C ASP A 26 -8.42 -15.32 -16.73
N GLY A 27 -7.11 -15.57 -16.83
CA GLY A 27 -6.11 -15.39 -15.77
C GLY A 27 -5.71 -13.94 -15.50
N GLN A 28 -6.14 -12.98 -16.33
CA GLN A 28 -5.90 -11.54 -16.15
C GLN A 28 -6.77 -10.92 -15.05
N SER A 29 -6.95 -11.61 -13.94
CA SER A 29 -7.37 -10.97 -12.71
C SER A 29 -6.13 -10.36 -12.08
N ALA A 30 -5.81 -9.10 -12.41
CA ALA A 30 -4.78 -8.36 -11.70
C ALA A 30 -5.13 -8.37 -10.20
N LYS A 31 -4.56 -9.33 -9.45
CA LYS A 31 -4.86 -9.51 -8.03
C LYS A 31 -4.43 -8.22 -7.35
N LYS A 32 -5.40 -7.41 -6.93
CA LYS A 32 -5.13 -6.19 -6.16
C LYS A 32 -4.34 -6.61 -4.92
N LYS A 33 -3.05 -6.31 -4.90
CA LYS A 33 -2.16 -6.64 -3.78
C LYS A 33 -2.59 -5.81 -2.57
N GLY A 34 -3.20 -6.44 -1.58
CA GLY A 34 -3.54 -5.79 -0.31
C GLY A 34 -4.73 -6.42 0.42
N VAL A 35 -4.79 -6.19 1.73
CA VAL A 35 -5.94 -6.56 2.54
C VAL A 35 -7.06 -5.54 2.30
N ILE A 36 -8.26 -6.03 1.96
CA ILE A 36 -9.45 -5.19 1.86
C ILE A 36 -10.12 -5.13 3.24
N LYS A 37 -10.31 -3.92 3.77
CA LYS A 37 -11.06 -3.68 5.01
C LYS A 37 -12.34 -2.94 4.67
N GLY A 38 -13.45 -3.68 4.60
CA GLY A 38 -14.73 -3.15 4.13
C GLY A 38 -14.63 -2.68 2.67
N LYS A 39 -14.87 -1.39 2.42
CA LYS A 39 -14.76 -0.77 1.08
C LYS A 39 -13.39 -0.14 0.78
N LYS A 40 -12.41 -0.30 1.68
CA LYS A 40 -11.10 0.36 1.60
C LYS A 40 -9.98 -0.67 1.41
N GLN A 41 -9.00 -0.34 0.59
CA GLN A 41 -7.77 -1.12 0.46
C GLN A 41 -6.75 -0.62 1.48
N GLN A 42 -6.21 -1.53 2.29
CA GLN A 42 -5.12 -1.22 3.21
C GLN A 42 -3.81 -1.10 2.42
N ILE A 43 -3.03 -0.06 2.74
CA ILE A 43 -1.69 0.15 2.21
C ILE A 43 -0.69 0.25 3.36
N THR A 44 0.53 -0.20 3.11
CA THR A 44 1.68 0.05 3.99
C THR A 44 2.45 1.22 3.40
N LEU A 45 2.76 2.22 4.23
CA LEU A 45 3.51 3.41 3.84
C LEU A 45 4.70 3.59 4.79
N THR A 46 5.87 3.85 4.22
CA THR A 46 7.08 4.20 4.96
C THR A 46 7.28 5.71 4.88
N ILE A 47 7.41 6.36 6.03
CA ILE A 47 7.63 7.82 6.16
C ILE A 47 8.78 8.04 7.14
N THR A 48 9.55 9.10 6.93
CA THR A 48 10.58 9.53 7.90
C THR A 48 9.93 9.93 9.23
N PRO A 49 10.56 9.64 10.39
CA PRO A 49 10.02 9.99 11.70
C PRO A 49 9.68 11.48 11.83
N ASP A 50 10.55 12.37 11.34
CA ASP A 50 10.35 13.82 11.42
C ASP A 50 9.02 14.28 10.78
N ILE A 51 8.75 13.83 9.55
CA ILE A 51 7.47 14.13 8.85
C ILE A 51 6.28 13.51 9.59
N LEU A 52 6.46 12.32 10.18
CA LEU A 52 5.39 11.66 10.93
C LEU A 52 5.00 12.46 12.18
N ASP A 53 5.98 12.98 12.90
CA ASP A 53 5.77 13.80 14.10
C ASP A 53 5.07 15.13 13.74
N GLN A 54 5.51 15.79 12.66
CA GLN A 54 4.84 16.99 12.15
C GLN A 54 3.37 16.73 11.75
N LEU A 55 3.11 15.57 11.15
CA LEU A 55 1.77 15.17 10.76
C LEU A 55 0.87 14.92 11.98
N ASP A 56 1.41 14.29 13.03
CA ASP A 56 0.68 14.02 14.27
C ASP A 56 0.34 15.29 15.02
N GLN A 57 1.31 16.19 15.18
CA GLN A 57 1.07 17.49 15.80
C GLN A 57 -0.04 18.26 15.08
N LYS A 58 0.04 18.33 13.76
CA LYS A 58 -0.97 19.03 12.95
C LYS A 58 -2.35 18.34 13.00
N ALA A 59 -2.38 17.02 13.14
CA ALA A 59 -3.64 16.29 13.28
C ALA A 59 -4.29 16.60 14.65
N GLU A 60 -3.50 16.66 15.71
CA GLU A 60 -3.96 17.02 17.06
C GLU A 60 -4.50 18.45 17.10
N ASP A 61 -3.77 19.42 16.53
CA ASP A 61 -4.20 20.83 16.46
C ASP A 61 -5.55 21.00 15.75
N LEU A 62 -5.82 20.14 14.75
CA LEU A 62 -7.08 20.13 13.99
C LEU A 62 -8.17 19.24 14.59
N GLY A 63 -7.88 18.50 15.67
CA GLY A 63 -8.80 17.52 16.26
C GLY A 63 -9.11 16.34 15.33
N LEU A 64 -8.20 15.99 14.44
CA LEU A 64 -8.34 14.94 13.44
C LEU A 64 -7.47 13.73 13.78
N SER A 65 -7.86 12.55 13.29
CA SER A 65 -6.93 11.42 13.30
C SER A 65 -5.86 11.59 12.22
N ARG A 66 -4.65 11.07 12.46
CA ARG A 66 -3.57 10.98 11.46
C ARG A 66 -4.07 10.45 10.11
N ALA A 67 -4.86 9.37 10.14
CA ALA A 67 -5.42 8.77 8.92
C ALA A 67 -6.41 9.70 8.20
N ALA A 68 -7.19 10.48 8.94
CA ALA A 68 -8.08 11.47 8.33
C ALA A 68 -7.28 12.57 7.62
N LEU A 69 -6.23 13.09 8.27
CA LEU A 69 -5.37 14.12 7.69
C LEU A 69 -4.67 13.63 6.41
N ILE A 70 -4.14 12.40 6.41
CA ILE A 70 -3.57 11.76 5.21
C ILE A 70 -4.60 11.69 4.08
N ASN A 71 -5.82 11.25 4.37
CA ASN A 71 -6.87 11.15 3.36
C ASN A 71 -7.29 12.51 2.79
N ILE A 72 -7.30 13.57 3.61
CA ILE A 72 -7.57 14.94 3.16
C ILE A 72 -6.46 15.40 2.21
N GLY A 73 -5.19 15.22 2.61
CA GLY A 73 -4.04 15.56 1.76
C GLY A 73 -4.08 14.84 0.41
N ILE A 74 -4.36 13.54 0.40
CA ILE A 74 -4.53 12.76 -0.84
C ILE A 74 -5.65 13.34 -1.72
N ARG A 75 -6.82 13.64 -1.13
CA ARG A 75 -7.96 14.20 -1.89
C ARG A 75 -7.66 15.59 -2.45
N HIS A 76 -7.01 16.44 -1.67
CA HIS A 76 -6.58 17.77 -2.12
C HIS A 76 -5.66 17.64 -3.33
N VAL A 77 -4.64 16.78 -3.25
CA VAL A 77 -3.72 16.54 -4.37
C VAL A 77 -4.42 15.98 -5.61
N LEU A 78 -5.36 15.04 -5.44
CA LEU A 78 -6.10 14.47 -6.57
C LEU A 78 -7.05 15.47 -7.24
N ASN A 79 -7.62 16.40 -6.50
CA ASN A 79 -8.59 17.37 -7.01
C ASN A 79 -7.92 18.63 -7.58
N GLU A 80 -6.87 19.11 -6.92
CA GLU A 80 -6.26 20.43 -7.19
C GLU A 80 -4.87 20.32 -7.86
N GLY A 81 -4.33 19.10 -7.93
CA GLY A 81 -2.98 18.80 -8.40
C GLY A 81 -1.97 18.75 -7.26
N ALA A 82 -0.81 18.13 -7.53
CA ALA A 82 0.33 18.19 -6.63
C ALA A 82 1.15 19.45 -6.95
N MET A 83 1.40 20.31 -5.96
CA MET A 83 2.45 21.31 -6.08
C MET A 83 3.75 20.70 -5.56
N ILE A 84 4.61 20.23 -6.47
CA ILE A 84 5.93 19.72 -6.12
C ILE A 84 6.92 20.86 -6.40
N GLY A 85 7.49 21.46 -5.35
CA GLY A 85 8.50 22.51 -5.51
C GLY A 85 8.02 23.85 -6.08
N GLY A 86 6.72 24.14 -6.03
CA GLY A 86 6.18 25.47 -6.39
C GLY A 86 5.83 25.66 -7.88
N LYS A 87 5.79 24.59 -8.68
CA LYS A 87 5.13 24.60 -10.00
C LYS A 87 3.98 23.59 -10.02
N LYS A 88 2.88 24.02 -10.62
CA LYS A 88 1.66 23.25 -10.82
C LYS A 88 1.85 22.41 -12.08
N ASP A 89 1.87 21.09 -11.93
CA ASP A 89 1.78 20.13 -13.03
C ASP A 89 0.32 19.82 -13.37
#